data_AF-A0AAW6RPJ3-F1
#
_entry.id   AF-A0AAW6RPJ3-F1
#
_cell.length_a   1.000
_cell.length_b   1.000
_cell.length_c   1.000
_cell.angle_alpha   90.00
_cell.angle_beta   90.00
_cell.angle_gamma   90.00
#
_symmetry.space_group_name_H-M   'P 1'
#
loop_
_entity.id
_entity.type
_entity.pdbx_description
1 polymer ?
#
loop_
_entity_poly.entity_id
_entity_poly.type
_entity_poly.pdbx_seq_one_letter_code
_entity_poly.pdbx_strand_id
1 'polypeptide(L)' 'LSVYDFQKRSSLIEVSEAGAQKLGRIASVLAHGEGLQAHARAAEMRLK' A
#
# COMPACT_ATOMS: atom_id res chain seq x y z
N LEU A 1 6.57 -9.29 33.36
CA LEU A 1 5.41 -8.66 32.70
C LEU A 1 5.69 -7.17 32.60
N SER A 2 5.64 -6.62 31.39
CA SER A 2 5.97 -5.23 31.06
C SER A 2 4.76 -4.53 30.46
N VAL A 3 4.82 -3.19 30.35
CA VAL A 3 3.75 -2.41 29.72
C VAL A 3 3.58 -2.76 28.23
N TYR A 4 4.66 -3.14 27.54
CA TYR A 4 4.62 -3.49 26.11
C TYR A 4 3.77 -4.74 25.83
N ASP A 5 3.64 -5.64 26.80
CA ASP A 5 2.83 -6.86 26.67
C ASP A 5 1.32 -6.55 26.53
N PHE A 6 0.91 -5.30 26.83
CA PHE A 6 -0.48 -4.84 26.78
C PHE A 6 -0.71 -3.70 25.78
N GLN A 7 0.31 -3.32 25.00
CA GLN A 7 0.17 -2.29 23.98
C GLN A 7 -0.18 -2.91 22.62
N LYS A 8 -1.07 -2.23 21.88
CA LYS A 8 -1.27 -2.47 20.45
C LYS A 8 -0.64 -1.32 19.67
N ARG A 9 0.12 -1.64 18.63
CA ARG A 9 0.72 -0.65 17.73
C ARG A 9 -0.03 -0.62 16.41
N SER A 10 -0.48 0.58 16.03
CA SER A 10 -1.08 0.84 14.73
C SER A 10 -0.20 1.80 13.95
N SER A 11 -0.11 1.58 12.64
CA SER A 11 0.56 2.50 11.71
C SER A 11 -0.48 3.33 10.97
N LEU A 12 -0.19 4.61 10.79
CA LEU A 12 -0.96 5.50 9.91
C LEU A 12 -0.07 5.85 8.72
N ILE A 13 -0.57 5.61 7.51
CA ILE A 13 0.15 5.92 6.26
C ILE A 13 -0.81 6.75 5.40
N GLU A 14 -0.38 7.96 5.09
CA GLU A 14 -1.06 8.84 4.14
C GLU A 14 -0.20 8.99 2.89
N VAL A 15 -0.82 8.82 1.73
CA VAL A 15 -0.14 8.92 0.43
C VAL A 15 -0.76 10.09 -0.33
N SER A 16 0.06 11.10 -0.62
CA SER A 16 -0.37 12.23 -1.44
C SER A 16 -0.70 11.77 -2.87
N GLU A 17 -1.49 12.56 -3.59
CA GLU A 17 -1.84 12.24 -4.99
C GLU A 17 -0.59 12.05 -5.87
N ALA A 18 0.38 12.96 -5.78
CA ALA A 18 1.65 12.85 -6.51
C ALA A 18 2.45 11.60 -6.09
N GLY A 19 2.44 11.27 -4.79
CA GLY A 19 3.03 10.05 -4.27
C GLY A 19 2.37 8.79 -4.84
N ALA A 20 1.03 8.79 -4.92
CA ALA A 20 0.24 7.70 -5.47
C ALA A 20 0.53 7.47 -6.96
N GLN A 21 0.80 8.53 -7.74
CA GLN A 21 1.20 8.38 -9.16
C GLN A 21 2.52 7.62 -9.31
N LYS A 22 3.49 7.90 -8.43
CA LYS A 22 4.80 7.23 -8.47
C LYS A 22 4.71 5.81 -7.91
N LEU A 23 4.15 5.67 -6.70
CA LEU A 23 4.09 4.40 -5.99
C LEU A 23 3.09 3.42 -6.60
N GLY A 24 1.98 3.91 -7.15
CA GLY A 24 0.95 3.08 -7.78
C GLY A 24 1.48 2.30 -8.99
N ARG A 25 2.38 2.90 -9.79
CA ARG A 25 3.04 2.20 -10.91
C ARG A 25 3.90 1.04 -10.42
N ILE A 26 4.68 1.25 -9.36
CA ILE A 26 5.52 0.21 -8.76
C ILE A 26 4.63 -0.89 -8.16
N ALA A 27 3.59 -0.51 -7.41
CA ALA A 27 2.66 -1.44 -6.78
C ALA A 27 1.91 -2.30 -7.82
N SER A 28 1.49 -1.72 -8.95
CA SER A 28 0.86 -2.48 -10.05
C SER A 28 1.82 -3.53 -10.63
N VAL A 29 3.07 -3.16 -10.93
CA VAL A 29 4.07 -4.10 -11.48
C VAL A 29 4.32 -5.25 -10.52
N LEU A 30 4.52 -4.97 -9.25
CA LEU A 30 4.74 -6.01 -8.23
C LEU A 30 3.51 -6.92 -8.09
N ALA A 31 2.31 -6.34 -8.00
CA ALA A 31 1.08 -7.10 -7.85
C ALA A 31 0.76 -7.98 -9.08
N HIS A 32 1.06 -7.53 -10.29
CA HIS A 32 0.97 -8.38 -11.49
C HIS A 32 1.98 -9.53 -11.45
N GLY A 33 3.22 -9.25 -11.02
CA GLY A 33 4.25 -10.27 -10.86
C GLY A 33 3.90 -11.36 -9.84
N GLU A 34 3.11 -11.02 -8.82
CA GLU A 34 2.62 -11.93 -7.80
C GLU A 34 1.26 -12.58 -8.14
N GLY A 35 0.67 -12.24 -9.30
CA GLY A 35 -0.64 -12.76 -9.70
C GLY A 35 -1.82 -12.19 -8.89
N LEU A 36 -1.67 -11.02 -8.27
CA LEU A 36 -2.67 -10.33 -7.46
C LEU A 36 -3.41 -9.26 -8.27
N GLN A 37 -4.20 -9.65 -9.28
CA GLN A 37 -4.78 -8.70 -10.24
C GLN A 37 -5.69 -7.65 -9.59
N ALA A 38 -6.41 -7.99 -8.52
CA ALA A 38 -7.25 -7.03 -7.80
C ALA A 38 -6.42 -5.91 -7.15
N HIS A 39 -5.25 -6.24 -6.60
CA HIS A 39 -4.34 -5.25 -5.99
C HIS A 39 -3.71 -4.36 -7.08
N ALA A 40 -3.30 -4.95 -8.20
CA ALA A 40 -2.77 -4.20 -9.33
C ALA A 40 -3.79 -3.19 -9.89
N ARG A 41 -5.03 -3.64 -10.12
CA ARG A 41 -6.12 -2.78 -10.58
C ARG A 41 -6.46 -1.67 -9.59
N ALA A 42 -6.42 -1.96 -8.29
CA ALA A 42 -6.65 -0.93 -7.27
C ALA A 42 -5.60 0.20 -7.35
N ALA A 43 -4.33 -0.13 -7.61
CA ALA A 43 -3.29 0.87 -7.85
C ALA A 43 -3.50 1.62 -9.18
N GLU A 44 -3.81 0.90 -10.26
CA GLU A 44 -4.01 1.45 -11.61
C GLU A 44 -5.19 2.42 -11.70
N MET A 45 -6.31 2.14 -11.03
CA MET A 45 -7.49 3.02 -11.01
C MET A 45 -7.22 4.42 -10.44
N ARG A 46 -6.09 4.60 -9.73
CA ARG A 46 -5.70 5.87 -9.12
C ARG A 46 -4.62 6.60 -9.95
N LEU A 47 -4.15 5.98 -11.04
CA LEU A 47 -3.22 6.62 -11.96
C LEU A 47 -3.98 7.58 -12.89
N LYS A 48 -3.37 8.73 -13.18
CA LYS A 48 -3.83 9.68 -14.19
C LYS A 48 -3.24 9.35 -15.56
#